data_AF-X0BUK0-F1
#
_entry.id   AF-X0BUK0-F1
#
_cell.length_a   1.000
_cell.length_b   1.000
_cell.length_c   1.000
_cell.angle_alpha   90.00
_cell.angle_beta   90.00
_cell.angle_gamma   90.00
#
_symmetry.space_group_name_H-M   'P 1'
#
loop_
_entity.id
_entity.type
_entity.pdbx_description
1 polymer ?
#
loop_
_entity_poly.entity_id
_entity_poly.type
_entity_poly.pdbx_seq_one_letter_code
_entity_poly.pdbx_strand_id
1 'polypeptide(L)'
;MAPSLTDERYPRQPARAPPPVPQPPPNQPSYKPCHQCHANTKTFICIQCNNLTFCDICWSTWVLHADGATGWGGRPHEKSDPHVITRLRGILEPNTSDADHEKSLELDDDTTWFGVVRDPSQQQVFQDYGRFAALMSESQSEESEDRFPQLVSFIGQTGAGKSTLIKILIERAQAESITKLPSPVTSSANDRLATTGDVHLYGEPSSFHSTTPILFADCEGLNGGERIPRGLKHRTFSRDDVSGIRPTLRPLLHVESKAKLKKSRYSSQRNILWASTPATKKREFSVTQLYPRLLYTFSDVVVFVLRNPRAFESTLLEQILGWGAASMDKSVNQPPSPTLSLSSTRPRM
;
A
#
# COMPACT_ATOMS: atom_id res chain seq x y z
N MET A 1 -61.73 22.36 -12.79
CA MET A 1 -61.83 20.97 -13.27
C MET A 1 -60.79 20.79 -14.35
N ALA A 2 -59.64 20.20 -14.01
CA ALA A 2 -58.55 19.90 -14.93
C ALA A 2 -58.52 18.38 -15.17
N PRO A 3 -58.23 17.91 -16.40
CA PRO A 3 -58.38 16.50 -16.74
C PRO A 3 -57.16 15.66 -16.33
N SER A 4 -57.47 14.40 -16.02
CA SER A 4 -56.59 13.28 -15.70
C SER A 4 -55.64 12.95 -16.87
N LEU A 5 -54.35 12.82 -16.57
CA LEU A 5 -53.36 12.20 -17.45
C LEU A 5 -53.13 10.76 -16.99
N THR A 6 -53.39 9.84 -17.92
CA THR A 6 -53.26 8.39 -17.81
C THR A 6 -51.79 7.95 -17.86
N ASP A 7 -51.47 7.01 -16.97
CA ASP A 7 -50.21 6.28 -16.80
C ASP A 7 -50.00 5.27 -17.95
N GLU A 8 -49.19 5.61 -18.95
CA GLU A 8 -48.66 4.65 -19.94
C GLU A 8 -47.28 4.14 -19.51
N ARG A 9 -47.25 2.90 -19.02
CA ARG A 9 -46.03 2.17 -18.67
C ARG A 9 -45.31 1.69 -19.93
N TYR A 10 -44.15 2.27 -20.21
CA TYR A 10 -43.19 1.68 -21.16
C TYR A 10 -42.56 0.40 -20.56
N PRO A 11 -42.44 -0.70 -21.32
CA PRO A 11 -41.77 -1.91 -20.85
C PRO A 11 -40.26 -1.67 -20.69
N ARG A 12 -39.72 -1.95 -19.50
CA ARG A 12 -38.26 -1.94 -19.23
C ARG A 12 -37.58 -2.99 -20.09
N GLN A 13 -36.67 -2.57 -20.95
CA GLN A 13 -35.76 -3.47 -21.65
C GLN A 13 -34.86 -4.21 -20.63
N PRO A 14 -34.56 -5.51 -20.84
CA PRO A 14 -33.65 -6.25 -19.98
C PRO A 14 -32.25 -5.63 -20.04
N ALA A 15 -31.64 -5.44 -18.86
CA ALA A 15 -30.31 -4.89 -18.71
C ALA A 15 -29.30 -5.69 -19.55
N ARG A 16 -28.56 -4.99 -20.41
CA ARG A 16 -27.49 -5.57 -21.22
C ARG A 16 -26.40 -6.09 -20.29
N ALA A 17 -25.99 -7.34 -20.47
CA ALA A 17 -24.90 -7.93 -19.69
C ALA A 17 -23.65 -7.04 -19.77
N PRO A 18 -22.92 -6.85 -18.66
CA PRO A 18 -21.71 -6.05 -18.66
C PRO A 18 -20.70 -6.61 -19.68
N PRO A 19 -19.93 -5.75 -20.36
CA PRO A 19 -18.91 -6.21 -21.29
C PRO A 19 -17.91 -7.11 -20.56
N PRO A 20 -17.41 -8.17 -21.20
CA PRO A 20 -16.40 -9.04 -20.59
C PRO A 20 -15.18 -8.20 -20.21
N VAL A 21 -14.76 -8.32 -18.96
CA VAL A 21 -13.52 -7.73 -18.45
C VAL A 21 -12.38 -8.17 -19.40
N PRO A 22 -11.55 -7.24 -19.91
CA PRO A 22 -10.39 -7.60 -20.70
C PRO A 22 -9.55 -8.59 -19.90
N GLN A 23 -9.38 -9.81 -20.44
CA GLN A 23 -8.53 -10.80 -19.78
C GLN A 23 -7.10 -10.24 -19.78
N PRO A 24 -6.40 -10.26 -18.63
CA PRO A 24 -4.99 -9.91 -18.60
C PRO A 24 -4.24 -10.78 -19.61
N PRO A 25 -3.19 -10.26 -20.28
CA PRO A 25 -2.40 -11.07 -21.17
C PRO A 25 -1.95 -12.33 -20.42
N PRO A 26 -2.09 -13.53 -21.02
CA PRO A 26 -1.67 -14.75 -20.34
C PRO A 26 -0.22 -14.58 -19.94
N ASN A 27 0.09 -14.86 -18.66
CA ASN A 27 1.46 -14.92 -18.13
C ASN A 27 2.31 -15.68 -19.14
N GLN A 28 3.11 -14.96 -19.94
CA GLN A 28 3.91 -15.61 -20.96
C GLN A 28 4.87 -16.54 -20.23
N PRO A 29 4.94 -17.83 -20.60
CA PRO A 29 5.83 -18.76 -19.94
C PRO A 29 7.24 -18.17 -19.98
N SER A 30 7.95 -18.17 -18.85
CA SER A 30 9.34 -17.69 -18.85
C SER A 30 10.21 -18.68 -19.62
N TYR A 31 10.35 -18.46 -20.92
CA TYR A 31 11.29 -19.16 -21.76
C TYR A 31 12.69 -18.66 -21.40
N LYS A 32 13.44 -19.52 -20.72
CA LYS A 32 14.84 -19.29 -20.35
C LYS A 32 15.63 -20.57 -20.63
N PRO A 33 16.94 -20.47 -20.84
CA PRO A 33 17.77 -21.66 -20.97
C PRO A 33 17.72 -22.46 -19.66
N CYS A 34 17.45 -23.75 -19.77
CA CYS A 34 17.59 -24.69 -18.66
C CYS A 34 19.06 -24.75 -18.24
N HIS A 35 19.34 -24.71 -16.94
CA HIS A 35 20.70 -24.78 -16.42
C HIS A 35 21.42 -26.08 -16.81
N GLN A 36 20.70 -27.20 -16.81
CA GLN A 36 21.27 -28.52 -17.07
C GLN A 36 21.45 -28.84 -18.57
N CYS A 37 20.39 -28.69 -19.37
CA CYS A 37 20.41 -29.08 -20.79
C CYS A 37 20.56 -27.91 -21.77
N HIS A 38 20.60 -26.67 -21.27
CA HIS A 38 20.69 -25.43 -22.05
C HIS A 38 19.58 -25.19 -23.08
N ALA A 39 18.57 -26.07 -23.16
CA ALA A 39 17.42 -25.89 -24.04
C ALA A 39 16.59 -24.67 -23.60
N ASN A 40 16.18 -23.86 -24.59
CA ASN A 40 15.31 -22.72 -24.34
C ASN A 40 13.84 -23.19 -24.29
N THR A 41 13.33 -23.37 -23.08
CA THR A 41 12.00 -23.95 -22.84
C THR A 41 11.36 -23.29 -21.61
N LYS A 42 10.15 -23.70 -21.27
CA LYS A 42 9.53 -23.31 -20.01
C LYS A 42 10.38 -23.85 -18.86
N THR A 43 10.81 -22.95 -17.98
CA THR A 43 11.66 -23.28 -16.83
C THR A 43 11.04 -22.85 -15.52
N PHE A 44 11.54 -23.45 -14.44
CA PHE A 44 11.08 -23.28 -13.07
C PHE A 44 12.26 -23.05 -12.14
N ILE A 45 12.03 -22.31 -11.05
CA ILE A 45 12.98 -22.13 -9.94
C ILE A 45 12.38 -22.78 -8.69
N CYS A 46 13.24 -23.42 -7.89
CA CYS A 46 12.91 -23.83 -6.54
C CYS A 46 13.38 -22.74 -5.56
N ILE A 47 12.48 -22.18 -4.76
CA ILE A 47 12.82 -21.15 -3.77
C ILE A 47 13.88 -21.64 -2.75
N GLN A 48 13.98 -22.95 -2.55
CA GLN A 48 14.77 -23.56 -1.48
C GLN A 48 16.16 -24.07 -1.91
N CYS A 49 16.37 -24.35 -3.20
CA CYS A 49 17.53 -25.14 -3.64
C CYS A 49 18.65 -24.32 -4.28
N ASN A 50 18.34 -23.20 -4.95
CA ASN A 50 19.26 -22.23 -5.55
C ASN A 50 18.48 -21.26 -6.48
N ASN A 51 19.20 -20.45 -7.27
CA ASN A 51 18.62 -19.54 -8.27
C ASN A 51 18.66 -20.11 -9.69
N LEU A 52 18.85 -21.42 -9.84
CA LEU A 52 18.99 -22.06 -11.13
C LEU A 52 17.61 -22.39 -11.70
N THR A 53 17.49 -22.24 -13.01
CA THR A 53 16.26 -22.50 -13.76
C THR A 53 16.33 -23.88 -14.41
N PHE A 54 15.35 -24.74 -14.16
CA PHE A 54 15.28 -26.09 -14.73
C PHE A 54 14.02 -26.27 -15.57
N CYS A 55 14.11 -26.99 -16.68
CA CYS A 55 12.92 -27.45 -17.41
C CYS A 55 12.24 -28.60 -16.68
N ASP A 56 11.03 -28.99 -17.10
CA ASP A 56 10.29 -30.08 -16.47
C ASP A 56 11.06 -31.40 -16.40
N ILE A 57 11.82 -31.71 -17.45
CA ILE A 57 12.59 -32.95 -17.57
C ILE A 57 13.80 -32.92 -16.63
N CYS A 58 14.56 -31.82 -16.63
CA CYS A 58 15.76 -31.72 -15.81
C CYS A 58 15.45 -31.47 -14.33
N TRP A 59 14.20 -31.12 -13.97
CA TRP A 59 13.80 -30.84 -12.60
C TRP A 59 14.11 -32.01 -11.66
N SER A 60 13.58 -33.20 -11.94
CA SER A 60 13.76 -34.40 -11.09
C SER A 60 15.16 -35.02 -11.20
N THR A 61 15.94 -34.64 -12.21
CA THR A 61 17.33 -35.11 -12.35
C THR A 61 18.31 -34.33 -11.48
N TRP A 62 17.92 -33.14 -11.01
CA TRP A 62 18.78 -32.34 -10.16
C TRP A 62 18.92 -32.97 -8.77
N VAL A 63 20.14 -33.02 -8.23
CA VAL A 63 20.45 -33.74 -6.98
C VAL A 63 19.57 -33.30 -5.79
N LEU A 64 19.18 -32.01 -5.74
CA LEU A 64 18.33 -31.49 -4.67
C LEU A 64 16.83 -31.74 -4.89
N HIS A 65 16.43 -32.23 -6.05
CA HIS A 65 15.03 -32.53 -6.42
C HIS A 65 14.83 -34.00 -6.79
N ALA A 66 15.85 -34.83 -6.62
CA ALA A 66 15.79 -36.26 -6.88
C ALA A 66 14.71 -36.92 -6.01
N ASP A 67 14.27 -38.11 -6.41
CA ASP A 67 13.20 -38.82 -5.69
C ASP A 67 13.56 -39.02 -4.21
N GLY A 68 12.61 -38.63 -3.34
CA GLY A 68 12.79 -38.64 -1.88
C GLY A 68 13.48 -37.40 -1.31
N ALA A 69 14.00 -36.48 -2.15
CA ALA A 69 14.49 -35.20 -1.67
C ALA A 69 13.33 -34.32 -1.19
N THR A 70 13.44 -33.86 0.04
CA THR A 70 12.47 -32.96 0.65
C THR A 70 13.11 -31.63 1.00
N GLY A 71 12.35 -30.58 0.76
CA GLY A 71 12.63 -29.25 1.22
C GLY A 71 12.32 -29.04 2.70
N TRP A 72 12.28 -27.77 3.09
CA TRP A 72 11.95 -27.33 4.44
C TRP A 72 10.65 -27.95 4.94
N GLY A 73 10.72 -28.48 6.17
CA GLY A 73 9.60 -29.15 6.82
C GLY A 73 9.20 -30.48 6.18
N GLY A 74 10.10 -31.14 5.44
CA GLY A 74 9.84 -32.45 4.84
C GLY A 74 8.88 -32.42 3.65
N ARG A 75 8.70 -31.26 3.02
CA ARG A 75 7.77 -31.06 1.89
C ARG A 75 8.47 -31.25 0.55
N PRO A 76 7.76 -31.71 -0.50
CA PRO A 76 8.34 -31.78 -1.83
C PRO A 76 8.73 -30.39 -2.32
N HIS A 77 9.79 -30.32 -3.13
CA HIS A 77 10.22 -29.08 -3.77
C HIS A 77 9.17 -28.58 -4.77
N GLU A 78 8.89 -27.28 -4.74
CA GLU A 78 7.85 -26.66 -5.54
C GLU A 78 8.43 -25.95 -6.77
N LYS A 79 7.85 -26.22 -7.94
CA LYS A 79 8.16 -25.52 -9.19
C LYS A 79 7.51 -24.15 -9.20
N SER A 80 8.31 -23.10 -9.06
CA SER A 80 7.82 -21.71 -9.12
C SER A 80 8.21 -21.02 -10.43
N ASP A 81 7.38 -20.08 -10.86
CA ASP A 81 7.67 -19.24 -12.03
C ASP A 81 8.86 -18.31 -11.77
N PRO A 82 9.95 -18.40 -12.57
CA PRO A 82 11.12 -17.54 -12.45
C PRO A 82 10.81 -16.04 -12.41
N HIS A 83 9.84 -15.55 -13.20
CA HIS A 83 9.48 -14.14 -13.23
C HIS A 83 8.87 -13.70 -11.90
N VAL A 84 7.98 -14.52 -11.33
CA VAL A 84 7.38 -14.27 -10.01
C VAL A 84 8.46 -14.25 -8.92
N ILE A 85 9.38 -15.21 -8.94
CA ILE A 85 10.49 -15.27 -7.96
C ILE A 85 11.41 -14.06 -8.07
N THR A 86 11.82 -13.69 -9.29
CA THR A 86 12.67 -12.51 -9.51
C THR A 86 12.00 -11.24 -9.00
N ARG A 87 10.71 -11.04 -9.29
CA ARG A 87 9.95 -9.89 -8.79
C ARG A 87 9.87 -9.87 -7.26
N LEU A 88 9.47 -10.98 -6.64
CA LEU A 88 9.36 -11.06 -5.18
C LEU A 88 10.70 -10.80 -4.48
N ARG A 89 11.80 -11.30 -5.03
CA ARG A 89 13.13 -11.01 -4.49
C ARG A 89 13.52 -9.55 -4.64
N GLY A 90 13.21 -8.92 -5.78
CA GLY A 90 13.41 -7.49 -5.94
C GLY A 90 12.68 -6.64 -4.89
N ILE A 91 11.52 -7.12 -4.41
CA ILE A 91 10.76 -6.46 -3.35
C ILE A 91 11.36 -6.73 -1.96
N LEU A 92 11.70 -7.99 -1.66
CA LEU A 92 12.14 -8.44 -0.33
C LEU A 92 13.62 -8.12 -0.04
N GLU A 93 14.44 -8.09 -1.09
CA GLU A 93 15.89 -7.90 -1.06
C GLU A 93 16.26 -6.80 -2.08
N PRO A 94 15.84 -5.54 -1.85
CA PRO A 94 16.15 -4.47 -2.78
C PRO A 94 17.66 -4.20 -2.81
N ASN A 95 18.28 -4.41 -3.98
CA ASN A 95 19.69 -4.12 -4.23
C ASN A 95 19.90 -2.70 -4.79
N THR A 96 19.12 -1.73 -4.30
CA THR A 96 19.27 -0.31 -4.67
C THR A 96 20.36 0.36 -3.84
N SER A 97 21.09 1.29 -4.44
CA SER A 97 22.02 2.13 -3.70
C SER A 97 21.27 3.00 -2.67
N ASP A 98 21.96 3.44 -1.61
CA ASP A 98 21.35 4.32 -0.60
C ASP A 98 20.81 5.62 -1.22
N ALA A 99 21.50 6.16 -2.24
CA ALA A 99 21.07 7.36 -2.95
C ALA A 99 19.78 7.14 -3.76
N ASP A 100 19.68 6.02 -4.47
CA ASP A 100 18.46 5.67 -5.22
C ASP A 100 17.29 5.37 -4.29
N HIS A 101 17.57 4.76 -3.14
CA HIS A 101 16.57 4.52 -2.11
C HIS A 101 16.04 5.83 -1.52
N GLU A 102 16.92 6.78 -1.20
CA GLU A 102 16.53 8.10 -0.70
C GLU A 102 15.69 8.86 -1.73
N LYS A 103 16.09 8.84 -3.01
CA LYS A 103 15.29 9.42 -4.09
C LYS A 103 13.91 8.77 -4.23
N SER A 104 13.84 7.46 -4.04
CA SER A 104 12.56 6.74 -4.08
C SER A 104 11.64 7.17 -2.93
N LEU A 105 12.20 7.40 -1.73
CA LEU A 105 11.46 7.93 -0.58
C LEU A 105 10.94 9.35 -0.83
N GLU A 106 11.74 10.21 -1.46
CA GLU A 106 11.31 11.55 -1.85
C GLU A 106 10.13 11.51 -2.83
N LEU A 107 10.19 10.62 -3.82
CA LEU A 107 9.08 10.41 -4.76
C LEU A 107 7.84 9.79 -4.09
N ASP A 108 8.02 8.99 -3.03
CA ASP A 108 6.92 8.37 -2.31
C ASP A 108 6.20 9.34 -1.35
N ASP A 109 6.80 10.48 -0.99
CA ASP A 109 6.11 11.55 -0.24
C ASP A 109 4.89 12.08 -1.01
N ASP A 110 4.89 11.92 -2.35
CA ASP A 110 3.74 12.23 -3.16
C ASP A 110 2.53 11.29 -2.94
N THR A 111 2.70 10.17 -2.24
CA THR A 111 1.62 9.23 -1.89
C THR A 111 1.06 9.49 -0.49
N THR A 112 1.61 10.44 0.27
CA THR A 112 1.13 10.85 1.59
C THR A 112 -0.32 11.34 1.50
N TRP A 113 -1.20 10.75 2.31
CA TRP A 113 -2.61 11.13 2.41
C TRP A 113 -2.86 12.11 3.53
N PHE A 114 -2.55 11.72 4.77
CA PHE A 114 -2.68 12.63 5.90
C PHE A 114 -1.63 12.33 6.96
N GLY A 115 -1.35 13.32 7.80
CA GLY A 115 -0.40 13.22 8.90
C GLY A 115 -0.57 14.31 9.94
N VAL A 116 0.21 14.24 11.02
CA VAL A 116 0.31 15.29 12.03
C VAL A 116 1.63 16.02 11.86
N VAL A 117 1.54 17.31 11.60
CA VAL A 117 2.70 18.19 11.48
C VAL A 117 2.66 19.28 12.53
N ARG A 118 3.79 19.94 12.72
CA ARG A 118 3.84 21.19 13.46
C ARG A 118 3.73 22.36 12.49
N ASP A 119 2.91 23.33 12.84
CA ASP A 119 2.86 24.62 12.16
C ASP A 119 4.06 25.51 12.57
N PRO A 120 4.25 26.68 11.97
CA PRO A 120 5.32 27.61 12.36
C PRO A 120 5.23 28.07 13.82
N SER A 121 4.04 28.03 14.42
CA SER A 121 3.79 28.34 15.84
C SER A 121 4.01 27.14 16.77
N GLN A 122 4.60 26.05 16.27
CA GLN A 122 4.87 24.80 16.98
C GLN A 122 3.60 24.10 17.52
N GLN A 123 2.42 24.46 17.02
CA GLN A 123 1.18 23.77 17.32
C GLN A 123 1.00 22.55 16.42
N GLN A 124 0.41 21.50 16.97
CA GLN A 124 0.09 20.32 16.18
C GLN A 124 -1.15 20.56 15.32
N VAL A 125 -1.00 20.33 14.03
CA VAL A 125 -2.07 20.41 13.04
C VAL A 125 -2.19 19.08 12.31
N PHE A 126 -3.43 18.67 12.10
CA PHE A 126 -3.76 17.58 11.20
C PHE A 126 -3.70 18.12 9.78
N GLN A 127 -2.88 17.49 8.94
CA GLN A 127 -2.68 17.86 7.55
C GLN A 127 -3.24 16.77 6.66
N ASP A 128 -4.23 17.12 5.82
CA ASP A 128 -4.62 16.35 4.65
C ASP A 128 -3.84 16.88 3.44
N TYR A 129 -3.17 16.00 2.72
CA TYR A 129 -2.35 16.31 1.55
C TYR A 129 -3.13 16.18 0.24
N GLY A 130 -4.42 15.84 0.30
CA GLY A 130 -5.31 15.79 -0.86
C GLY A 130 -5.15 14.54 -1.75
N ARG A 131 -4.40 13.53 -1.28
CA ARG A 131 -4.11 12.31 -2.06
C ARG A 131 -5.36 11.54 -2.45
N PHE A 132 -6.31 11.39 -1.53
CA PHE A 132 -7.57 10.70 -1.80
C PHE A 132 -8.32 11.37 -2.96
N ALA A 133 -8.55 12.68 -2.88
CA ALA A 133 -9.23 13.43 -3.94
C ALA A 133 -8.45 13.39 -5.26
N ALA A 134 -7.11 13.45 -5.21
CA ALA A 134 -6.27 13.31 -6.40
C ALA A 134 -6.49 11.95 -7.10
N LEU A 135 -6.41 10.84 -6.36
CA LEU A 135 -6.63 9.49 -6.90
C LEU A 135 -8.05 9.33 -7.47
N MET A 136 -9.07 9.84 -6.77
CA MET A 136 -10.45 9.78 -7.25
C MET A 136 -10.64 10.62 -8.53
N SER A 137 -9.98 11.77 -8.63
CA SER A 137 -10.03 12.60 -9.84
C SER A 137 -9.25 12.03 -11.03
N GLU A 138 -8.15 11.31 -10.78
CA GLU A 138 -7.32 10.68 -11.83
C GLU A 138 -7.98 9.45 -12.43
N SER A 139 -8.85 8.80 -11.68
CA SER A 139 -9.47 7.55 -12.07
C SER A 139 -10.86 7.73 -12.69
N GLN A 140 -11.41 8.94 -12.72
CA GLN A 140 -12.67 9.25 -13.39
C GLN A 140 -12.58 9.04 -14.91
N SER A 141 -13.40 8.13 -15.43
CA SER A 141 -13.76 8.07 -16.85
C SER A 141 -15.00 8.95 -17.10
N GLU A 142 -15.19 9.41 -18.33
CA GLU A 142 -16.34 10.26 -18.72
C GLU A 142 -17.70 9.57 -18.53
N GLU A 143 -17.73 8.25 -18.28
CA GLU A 143 -18.94 7.43 -18.26
C GLU A 143 -19.47 7.07 -16.86
N SER A 144 -18.74 7.36 -15.78
CA SER A 144 -19.13 6.95 -14.41
C SER A 144 -19.38 8.17 -13.52
N GLU A 145 -20.65 8.53 -13.31
CA GLU A 145 -21.02 9.67 -12.46
C GLU A 145 -20.81 9.39 -10.96
N ASP A 146 -21.03 8.15 -10.49
CA ASP A 146 -20.86 7.76 -9.09
C ASP A 146 -19.81 6.66 -8.91
N ARG A 147 -18.90 6.84 -7.94
CA ARG A 147 -17.89 5.85 -7.56
C ARG A 147 -17.77 5.72 -6.06
N PHE A 148 -17.61 4.48 -5.60
CA PHE A 148 -17.59 4.11 -4.19
C PHE A 148 -16.27 3.39 -3.88
N PRO A 149 -15.20 4.14 -3.54
CA PRO A 149 -13.90 3.53 -3.25
C PRO A 149 -13.99 2.62 -2.01
N GLN A 150 -13.29 1.49 -2.07
CA GLN A 150 -13.11 0.59 -0.93
C GLN A 150 -11.72 0.80 -0.32
N LEU A 151 -11.65 1.05 0.97
CA LEU A 151 -10.41 1.34 1.69
C LEU A 151 -9.95 0.12 2.50
N VAL A 152 -8.73 -0.34 2.20
CA VAL A 152 -8.03 -1.41 2.91
C VAL A 152 -6.82 -0.84 3.62
N SER A 153 -6.83 -0.82 4.95
CA SER A 153 -5.78 -0.20 5.75
C SER A 153 -4.85 -1.22 6.40
N PHE A 154 -3.54 -1.03 6.23
CA PHE A 154 -2.52 -1.88 6.82
C PHE A 154 -1.92 -1.21 8.07
N ILE A 155 -2.07 -1.86 9.22
CA ILE A 155 -1.63 -1.38 10.52
C ILE A 155 -0.75 -2.44 11.19
N GLY A 156 0.24 -2.02 11.97
CA GLY A 156 1.16 -2.94 12.63
C GLY A 156 2.50 -2.30 12.97
N GLN A 157 3.33 -3.04 13.70
CA GLN A 157 4.61 -2.56 14.19
C GLN A 157 5.57 -2.13 13.08
N THR A 158 6.50 -1.25 13.41
CA THR A 158 7.63 -0.90 12.54
C THR A 158 8.40 -2.16 12.15
N GLY A 159 8.67 -2.32 10.86
CA GLY A 159 9.34 -3.51 10.31
C GLY A 159 8.47 -4.77 10.21
N ALA A 160 7.16 -4.72 10.46
CA ALA A 160 6.27 -5.88 10.31
C ALA A 160 6.05 -6.33 8.85
N GLY A 161 6.37 -5.48 7.86
CA GLY A 161 6.23 -5.77 6.43
C GLY A 161 4.96 -5.22 5.78
N LYS A 162 4.36 -4.16 6.32
CA LYS A 162 3.13 -3.52 5.80
C LYS A 162 3.31 -2.99 4.37
N SER A 163 4.24 -2.07 4.19
CA SER A 163 4.63 -1.48 2.90
C SER A 163 5.06 -2.57 1.92
N THR A 164 5.73 -3.62 2.40
CA THR A 164 6.14 -4.79 1.61
C THR A 164 4.94 -5.58 1.08
N LEU A 165 3.93 -5.85 1.91
CA LEU A 165 2.71 -6.53 1.48
C LEU A 165 1.95 -5.71 0.44
N ILE A 166 1.77 -4.41 0.68
CA ILE A 166 1.12 -3.51 -0.28
C ILE A 166 1.89 -3.48 -1.61
N LYS A 167 3.22 -3.38 -1.57
CA LYS A 167 4.06 -3.42 -2.77
C LYS A 167 3.89 -4.73 -3.54
N ILE A 168 3.87 -5.88 -2.87
CA ILE A 168 3.61 -7.18 -3.50
C ILE A 168 2.24 -7.20 -4.19
N LEU A 169 1.19 -6.68 -3.53
CA LEU A 169 -0.17 -6.65 -4.09
C LEU A 169 -0.23 -5.76 -5.34
N ILE A 170 0.32 -4.55 -5.26
CA ILE A 170 0.33 -3.61 -6.37
C ILE A 170 1.15 -4.15 -7.54
N GLU A 171 2.39 -4.60 -7.32
CA GLU A 171 3.23 -5.12 -8.40
C GLU A 171 2.67 -6.39 -9.05
N ARG A 172 1.95 -7.21 -8.27
CA ARG A 172 1.20 -8.34 -8.82
C ARG A 172 0.11 -7.85 -9.77
N ALA A 173 -0.74 -6.94 -9.31
CA ALA A 173 -1.83 -6.39 -10.13
C ALA A 173 -1.31 -5.66 -11.38
N GLN A 174 -0.19 -4.95 -11.28
CA GLN A 174 0.46 -4.29 -12.42
C GLN A 174 1.03 -5.26 -13.46
N ALA A 175 1.40 -6.48 -13.06
CA ALA A 175 1.82 -7.48 -14.04
C ALA A 175 0.66 -7.96 -14.92
N GLU A 176 -0.57 -7.78 -14.44
CA GLU A 176 -1.82 -8.18 -15.11
C GLU A 176 -2.58 -6.96 -15.69
N SER A 177 -2.19 -5.73 -15.34
CA SER A 177 -2.87 -4.48 -15.71
C SER A 177 -1.98 -3.55 -16.56
N ILE A 178 -2.59 -2.77 -17.44
CA ILE A 178 -1.90 -1.71 -18.21
C ILE A 178 -1.62 -0.49 -17.31
N THR A 179 -2.42 -0.30 -16.26
CA THR A 179 -2.32 0.84 -15.36
C THR A 179 -1.14 0.69 -14.42
N LYS A 180 -0.17 1.60 -14.52
CA LYS A 180 0.95 1.71 -13.58
C LYS A 180 0.65 2.74 -12.52
N LEU A 181 0.63 2.32 -11.26
CA LEU A 181 0.39 3.18 -10.11
C LEU A 181 1.62 3.20 -9.19
N PRO A 182 1.78 4.24 -8.36
CA PRO A 182 2.81 4.23 -7.32
C PRO A 182 2.63 3.05 -6.36
N SER A 183 3.73 2.53 -5.85
CA SER A 183 3.77 1.50 -4.80
C SER A 183 4.73 1.92 -3.69
N PRO A 184 4.52 1.49 -2.43
CA PRO A 184 5.38 1.89 -1.32
C PRO A 184 6.86 1.59 -1.53
N VAL A 185 7.71 2.39 -0.90
CA VAL A 185 9.14 2.08 -0.80
C VAL A 185 9.37 1.06 0.33
N THR A 186 10.10 -0.01 0.03
CA THR A 186 10.44 -1.06 0.99
C THR A 186 11.89 -0.93 1.45
N SER A 187 12.12 -0.94 2.77
CA SER A 187 13.47 -1.04 3.31
C SER A 187 13.95 -2.50 3.34
N SER A 188 15.26 -2.70 3.49
CA SER A 188 15.82 -4.03 3.70
C SER A 188 15.36 -4.63 5.03
N ALA A 189 15.39 -5.96 5.14
CA ALA A 189 14.87 -6.71 6.29
C ALA A 189 15.51 -6.33 7.65
N ASN A 190 16.72 -5.75 7.62
CA ASN A 190 17.48 -5.36 8.81
C ASN A 190 17.25 -3.91 9.24
N ASP A 191 16.49 -3.11 8.49
CA ASP A 191 16.18 -1.75 8.90
C ASP A 191 15.21 -1.77 10.09
N ARG A 192 15.57 -1.03 11.13
CA ARG A 192 14.77 -0.87 12.35
C ARG A 192 14.04 0.47 12.39
N LEU A 193 14.31 1.35 11.42
CA LEU A 193 13.62 2.62 11.27
C LEU A 193 12.38 2.44 10.40
N ALA A 194 11.34 3.20 10.70
CA ALA A 194 10.17 3.26 9.83
C ALA A 194 10.57 3.87 8.48
N THR A 195 10.16 3.20 7.41
CA THR A 195 10.39 3.64 6.02
C THR A 195 9.43 4.77 5.67
N THR A 196 8.14 4.54 5.92
CA THR A 196 7.04 5.49 5.76
C THR A 196 6.76 6.23 7.07
N GLY A 197 6.43 7.51 6.97
CA GLY A 197 5.87 8.28 8.07
C GLY A 197 4.51 8.81 7.71
N ASP A 198 3.69 9.11 8.71
CA ASP A 198 2.28 9.47 8.49
C ASP A 198 1.47 8.33 7.83
N VAL A 199 0.43 8.65 7.06
CA VAL A 199 -0.41 7.67 6.36
C VAL A 199 -0.35 7.93 4.87
N HIS A 200 0.05 6.90 4.10
CA HIS A 200 0.12 6.94 2.64
C HIS A 200 -1.08 6.22 2.02
N LEU A 201 -1.45 6.58 0.78
CA LEU A 201 -2.59 6.00 0.06
C LEU A 201 -2.23 5.68 -1.39
N TYR A 202 -2.52 4.43 -1.78
CA TYR A 202 -2.22 3.85 -3.08
C TYR A 202 -3.47 3.29 -3.73
N GLY A 203 -3.58 3.38 -5.06
CA GLY A 203 -4.64 2.71 -5.81
C GLY A 203 -4.25 1.28 -6.18
N GLU A 204 -5.21 0.37 -6.18
CA GLU A 204 -5.03 -0.99 -6.68
C GLU A 204 -5.21 -1.00 -8.21
N PRO A 205 -4.18 -1.39 -9.00
CA PRO A 205 -4.16 -1.24 -10.46
C PRO A 205 -5.31 -1.90 -11.23
N SER A 206 -5.82 -3.05 -10.78
CA SER A 206 -6.82 -3.81 -11.52
C SER A 206 -8.24 -3.26 -11.34
N SER A 207 -8.53 -2.67 -10.18
CA SER A 207 -9.81 -2.05 -9.85
C SER A 207 -9.81 -0.53 -10.01
N PHE A 208 -8.66 0.10 -10.30
CA PHE A 208 -8.49 1.55 -10.25
C PHE A 208 -9.50 2.35 -11.07
N HIS A 209 -9.98 1.83 -12.20
CA HIS A 209 -10.97 2.48 -13.07
C HIS A 209 -12.40 1.92 -12.93
N SER A 210 -12.62 0.97 -12.03
CA SER A 210 -13.95 0.37 -11.79
C SER A 210 -14.88 1.30 -10.99
N THR A 211 -16.18 1.02 -10.91
CA THR A 211 -17.09 1.80 -10.04
C THR A 211 -16.73 1.72 -8.55
N THR A 212 -15.97 0.70 -8.14
CA THR A 212 -15.55 0.47 -6.75
C THR A 212 -14.03 0.26 -6.66
N PRO A 213 -13.21 1.33 -6.84
CA PRO A 213 -11.76 1.18 -6.80
C PRO A 213 -11.28 0.79 -5.41
N ILE A 214 -10.37 -0.17 -5.33
CA ILE A 214 -9.71 -0.54 -4.09
C ILE A 214 -8.53 0.39 -3.85
N LEU A 215 -8.43 0.94 -2.65
CA LEU A 215 -7.34 1.79 -2.19
C LEU A 215 -6.65 1.13 -1.00
N PHE A 216 -5.31 1.12 -1.02
CA PHE A 216 -4.49 0.62 0.08
C PHE A 216 -3.94 1.79 0.89
N ALA A 217 -4.25 1.83 2.19
CA ALA A 217 -3.62 2.74 3.13
C ALA A 217 -2.46 2.06 3.85
N ASP A 218 -1.27 2.64 3.76
CA ASP A 218 -0.09 2.22 4.53
C ASP A 218 0.06 3.15 5.72
N CYS A 219 -0.26 2.63 6.91
CA CYS A 219 -0.07 3.38 8.14
C CYS A 219 1.38 3.28 8.58
N GLU A 220 1.91 4.36 9.15
CA GLU A 220 3.17 4.31 9.86
C GLU A 220 3.23 3.18 10.91
N GLY A 221 4.43 2.62 11.07
CA GLY A 221 4.69 1.55 12.03
C GLY A 221 4.58 1.95 13.50
N LEU A 222 3.83 1.15 14.26
CA LEU A 222 3.77 1.25 15.72
C LEU A 222 5.14 0.97 16.36
N ASN A 223 5.34 1.43 17.60
CA ASN A 223 6.52 1.15 18.43
C ASN A 223 7.87 1.60 17.82
N GLY A 224 7.87 2.54 16.86
CA GLY A 224 9.09 3.19 16.36
C GLY A 224 9.64 4.28 17.29
N GLY A 225 8.88 4.65 18.32
CA GLY A 225 9.17 5.77 19.22
C GLY A 225 9.12 7.13 18.52
N GLU A 226 9.86 8.10 19.05
CA GLU A 226 9.96 9.46 18.48
C GLU A 226 10.97 9.58 17.33
N ARG A 227 11.53 8.46 16.84
CA ARG A 227 12.49 8.49 15.72
C ARG A 227 11.78 8.93 14.45
N ILE A 228 12.39 9.87 13.71
CA ILE A 228 11.86 10.35 12.44
C ILE A 228 12.05 9.26 11.37
N PRO A 229 10.98 8.79 10.70
CA PRO A 229 11.04 7.86 9.58
C PRO A 229 11.88 8.41 8.45
N ARG A 230 12.45 7.50 7.63
CA ARG A 230 13.31 7.90 6.51
C ARG A 230 12.57 8.80 5.52
N GLY A 231 11.33 8.45 5.15
CA GLY A 231 10.51 9.25 4.24
C GLY A 231 10.18 10.67 4.73
N LEU A 232 10.19 10.93 6.04
CA LEU A 232 9.86 12.26 6.59
C LEU A 232 11.06 13.22 6.71
N LYS A 233 12.28 12.73 6.48
CA LYS A 233 13.49 13.57 6.59
C LYS A 233 13.44 14.74 5.60
N HIS A 234 13.13 14.46 4.33
CA HIS A 234 13.06 15.49 3.29
C HIS A 234 12.08 16.62 3.62
N ARG A 235 10.89 16.28 4.11
CA ARG A 235 9.86 17.26 4.46
C ARG A 235 10.25 18.16 5.64
N THR A 236 11.06 17.64 6.55
CA THR A 236 11.53 18.37 7.73
C THR A 236 12.62 19.37 7.33
N PHE A 237 13.57 18.97 6.49
CA PHE A 237 14.68 19.83 6.06
C PHE A 237 14.27 20.89 5.02
N SER A 238 13.28 20.62 4.15
CA SER A 238 12.80 21.64 3.19
C SER A 238 12.02 22.78 3.82
N ARG A 239 11.52 22.63 5.06
CA ARG A 239 10.78 23.69 5.77
C ARG A 239 11.68 24.69 6.49
N ASP A 240 12.88 24.29 6.88
CA ASP A 240 13.84 25.16 7.59
C ASP A 240 14.56 26.14 6.65
N ASP A 241 14.48 25.95 5.33
CA ASP A 241 15.15 26.80 4.32
C ASP A 241 14.32 28.05 3.90
N VAL A 242 13.19 28.32 4.58
CA VAL A 242 12.34 29.51 4.33
C VAL A 242 12.80 30.72 5.16
N SER A 243 13.72 30.55 6.10
CA SER A 243 14.36 31.68 6.80
C SER A 243 15.58 32.20 6.04
N GLY A 244 15.33 32.84 4.90
CA GLY A 244 16.15 33.93 4.39
C GLY A 244 17.41 33.56 3.61
N ILE A 245 17.26 33.25 2.32
CA ILE A 245 18.12 33.73 1.22
C ILE A 245 17.27 33.73 -0.06
N ARG A 246 17.36 34.82 -0.84
CA ARG A 246 16.63 35.01 -2.11
C ARG A 246 16.86 33.83 -3.06
N PRO A 247 15.83 33.28 -3.73
CA PRO A 247 16.02 32.17 -4.64
C PRO A 247 16.76 32.65 -5.89
N THR A 248 18.04 32.31 -5.99
CA THR A 248 18.76 32.33 -7.25
C THR A 248 18.22 31.19 -8.11
N LEU A 249 17.63 31.61 -9.23
CA LEU A 249 17.16 30.81 -10.36
C LEU A 249 17.99 29.54 -10.59
N ARG A 250 17.41 28.36 -10.31
CA ARG A 250 17.78 27.11 -10.97
C ARG A 250 16.65 26.73 -11.93
N PRO A 251 16.87 26.71 -13.25
CA PRO A 251 15.85 26.33 -14.21
C PRO A 251 15.74 24.81 -14.29
N LEU A 252 14.82 24.23 -13.51
CA LEU A 252 14.38 22.83 -13.69
C LEU A 252 13.09 22.81 -14.52
N LEU A 253 13.29 22.61 -15.83
CA LEU A 253 12.47 21.84 -16.76
C LEU A 253 11.00 21.59 -16.35
N HIS A 254 10.16 22.60 -16.59
CA HIS A 254 8.84 22.61 -17.23
C HIS A 254 7.99 21.30 -17.39
N VAL A 255 7.93 20.38 -16.42
CA VAL A 255 6.92 19.28 -16.38
C VAL A 255 6.26 19.09 -15.00
N GLU A 256 6.76 19.71 -13.93
CA GLU A 256 6.35 19.43 -12.54
C GLU A 256 5.11 20.19 -12.00
N SER A 257 4.45 21.02 -12.81
CA SER A 257 3.54 22.06 -12.29
C SER A 257 2.04 21.72 -12.27
N LYS A 258 1.61 20.52 -12.66
CA LYS A 258 0.17 20.13 -12.60
C LYS A 258 -0.21 19.24 -11.42
N ALA A 259 0.62 18.26 -11.05
CA ALA A 259 0.31 17.32 -9.96
C ALA A 259 0.40 17.97 -8.57
N LYS A 260 1.46 18.74 -8.30
CA LYS A 260 1.59 19.50 -7.03
C LYS A 260 0.50 20.57 -6.88
N LEU A 261 0.13 21.24 -7.97
CA LEU A 261 -0.93 22.26 -7.99
C LEU A 261 -2.32 21.64 -7.74
N LYS A 262 -2.59 20.43 -8.26
CA LYS A 262 -3.83 19.68 -7.97
C LYS A 262 -3.90 19.25 -6.50
N LYS A 263 -2.82 18.72 -5.92
CA LYS A 263 -2.76 18.36 -4.49
C LYS A 263 -3.03 19.55 -3.58
N SER A 264 -2.45 20.70 -3.89
CA SER A 264 -2.69 21.94 -3.13
C SER A 264 -4.16 22.39 -3.13
N ARG A 265 -4.98 22.02 -4.14
CA ARG A 265 -6.41 22.37 -4.15
C ARG A 265 -7.25 21.48 -3.26
N TYR A 266 -6.78 20.28 -2.96
CA TYR A 266 -7.48 19.31 -2.12
C TYR A 266 -6.86 19.17 -0.73
N SER A 267 -5.74 19.84 -0.46
CA SER A 267 -5.11 19.82 0.84
C SER A 267 -5.87 20.69 1.84
N SER A 268 -5.92 20.25 3.09
CA SER A 268 -6.53 21.01 4.17
C SER A 268 -5.76 20.84 5.47
N GLN A 269 -5.83 21.85 6.34
CA GLN A 269 -5.23 21.82 7.67
C GLN A 269 -6.32 22.01 8.72
N ARG A 270 -6.22 21.28 9.83
CA ARG A 270 -7.12 21.42 10.98
C ARG A 270 -6.31 21.40 12.27
N ASN A 271 -6.62 22.32 13.17
CA ASN A 271 -5.96 22.37 14.47
C ASN A 271 -6.35 21.17 15.33
N ILE A 272 -5.36 20.57 16.00
CA ILE A 272 -5.59 19.45 16.93
C ILE A 272 -5.79 20.02 18.34
N LEU A 273 -7.03 20.34 18.67
CA LEU A 273 -7.36 20.99 19.96
C LEU A 273 -7.14 20.08 21.18
N TRP A 274 -7.26 18.76 21.01
CA TRP A 274 -7.09 17.80 22.11
C TRP A 274 -5.62 17.54 22.46
N ALA A 275 -4.67 17.93 21.60
CA ALA A 275 -3.25 17.73 21.83
C ALA A 275 -2.68 18.79 22.78
N SER A 276 -3.22 18.86 23.99
CA SER A 276 -2.87 19.86 25.00
C SER A 276 -1.75 19.41 25.94
N THR A 277 -1.61 18.10 26.18
CA THR A 277 -0.64 17.54 27.11
C THR A 277 0.70 17.17 26.42
N PRO A 278 1.83 17.12 27.16
CA PRO A 278 3.10 16.66 26.60
C PRO A 278 3.03 15.26 25.99
N ALA A 279 2.24 14.35 26.56
CA ALA A 279 2.05 13.00 26.03
C ALA A 279 1.28 13.01 24.70
N THR A 280 0.18 13.76 24.61
CA THR A 280 -0.63 13.87 23.39
C THR A 280 0.07 14.64 22.26
N LYS A 281 1.06 15.47 22.59
CA LYS A 281 1.89 16.23 21.63
C LYS A 281 3.06 15.42 21.06
N LYS A 282 3.26 14.20 21.53
CA LYS A 282 4.27 13.28 20.99
C LYS A 282 3.81 12.70 19.67
N ARG A 283 4.77 12.45 18.79
CA ARG A 283 4.53 11.79 17.51
C ARG A 283 4.04 10.37 17.71
N GLU A 284 4.60 9.69 18.71
CA GLU A 284 4.19 8.36 19.15
C GLU A 284 2.69 8.30 19.46
N PHE A 285 2.09 9.36 20.01
CA PHE A 285 0.65 9.40 20.24
C PHE A 285 -0.13 9.41 18.92
N SER A 286 0.29 10.21 17.94
CA SER A 286 -0.35 10.22 16.61
C SER A 286 -0.28 8.84 15.95
N VAL A 287 0.88 8.21 15.99
CA VAL A 287 1.14 6.90 15.37
C VAL A 287 0.38 5.77 16.09
N THR A 288 0.33 5.79 17.42
CA THR A 288 -0.26 4.70 18.21
C THR A 288 -1.73 4.88 18.52
N GLN A 289 -2.28 6.09 18.44
CA GLN A 289 -3.67 6.36 18.79
C GLN A 289 -4.43 7.00 17.65
N LEU A 290 -3.94 8.11 17.09
CA LEU A 290 -4.72 8.88 16.12
C LEU A 290 -4.89 8.13 14.80
N TYR A 291 -3.80 7.73 14.15
CA TYR A 291 -3.87 7.09 12.82
C TYR A 291 -4.67 5.80 12.84
N PRO A 292 -4.44 4.84 13.77
CA PRO A 292 -5.21 3.61 13.79
C PRO A 292 -6.69 3.84 14.04
N ARG A 293 -7.07 4.79 14.90
CA ARG A 293 -8.48 5.11 15.17
C ARG A 293 -9.18 5.72 13.97
N LEU A 294 -8.53 6.62 13.25
CA LEU A 294 -9.08 7.17 12.00
C LEU A 294 -9.27 6.06 10.97
N LEU A 295 -8.23 5.26 10.72
CA LEU A 295 -8.28 4.18 9.74
C LEU A 295 -9.33 3.13 10.12
N TYR A 296 -9.46 2.76 11.40
CA TYR A 296 -10.49 1.83 11.84
C TYR A 296 -11.92 2.35 11.59
N THR A 297 -12.11 3.67 11.59
CA THR A 297 -13.44 4.27 11.39
C THR A 297 -13.82 4.35 9.91
N PHE A 298 -12.86 4.54 9.00
CA PHE A 298 -13.14 4.78 7.58
C PHE A 298 -12.77 3.62 6.64
N SER A 299 -12.13 2.57 7.14
CA SER A 299 -11.76 1.43 6.30
C SER A 299 -12.89 0.42 6.21
N ASP A 300 -13.03 -0.21 5.05
CA ASP A 300 -13.86 -1.40 4.88
C ASP A 300 -13.17 -2.64 5.46
N VAL A 301 -11.83 -2.68 5.31
CA VAL A 301 -10.97 -3.76 5.81
C VAL A 301 -9.76 -3.19 6.52
N VAL A 302 -9.46 -3.72 7.70
CA VAL A 302 -8.21 -3.44 8.41
C VAL A 302 -7.36 -4.71 8.46
N VAL A 303 -6.16 -4.63 7.89
CA VAL A 303 -5.16 -5.69 7.85
C VAL A 303 -4.12 -5.43 8.92
N PHE A 304 -4.09 -6.28 9.94
CA PHE A 304 -3.07 -6.23 10.97
C PHE A 304 -1.86 -7.08 10.59
N VAL A 305 -0.70 -6.44 10.45
CA VAL A 305 0.54 -7.08 10.05
C VAL A 305 1.45 -7.24 11.27
N LEU A 306 1.81 -8.49 11.54
CA LEU A 306 2.56 -8.88 12.74
C LEU A 306 3.87 -9.54 12.35
N ARG A 307 4.96 -9.09 12.98
CA ARG A 307 6.28 -9.77 12.90
C ARG A 307 6.24 -11.12 13.62
N ASN A 308 5.62 -11.15 14.79
CA ASN A 308 5.43 -12.37 15.59
C ASN A 308 3.95 -12.56 15.91
N PRO A 309 3.26 -13.54 15.29
CA PRO A 309 1.83 -13.75 15.54
C PRO A 309 1.54 -14.19 16.97
N ARG A 310 2.50 -14.77 17.70
CA ARG A 310 2.32 -15.14 19.12
C ARG A 310 2.26 -13.93 20.06
N ALA A 311 2.68 -12.76 19.58
CA ALA A 311 2.59 -11.51 20.34
C ALA A 311 1.26 -10.77 20.12
N PHE A 312 0.34 -11.31 19.30
CA PHE A 312 -0.91 -10.64 18.95
C PHE A 312 -1.74 -10.25 20.18
N GLU A 313 -2.01 -11.22 21.05
CA GLU A 313 -2.82 -11.01 22.26
C GLU A 313 -2.20 -9.97 23.19
N SER A 314 -0.88 -10.01 23.39
CA SER A 314 -0.19 -9.17 24.37
C SER A 314 0.18 -7.77 23.86
N THR A 315 0.21 -7.53 22.54
CA THR A 315 0.67 -6.24 21.99
C THR A 315 -0.40 -5.47 21.25
N LEU A 316 -1.43 -6.12 20.71
CA LEU A 316 -2.31 -5.48 19.73
C LEU A 316 -3.79 -5.69 20.03
N LEU A 317 -4.18 -6.83 20.61
CA LEU A 317 -5.59 -7.15 20.84
C LEU A 317 -6.29 -6.10 21.72
N GLU A 318 -5.68 -5.72 22.84
CA GLU A 318 -6.25 -4.68 23.72
C GLU A 318 -6.37 -3.31 23.03
N GLN A 319 -5.38 -2.94 22.21
CA GLN A 319 -5.41 -1.69 21.47
C GLN A 319 -6.52 -1.68 20.42
N ILE A 320 -6.69 -2.77 19.68
CA ILE A 320 -7.74 -2.92 18.69
C ILE A 320 -9.12 -2.87 19.35
N LEU A 321 -9.32 -3.62 20.44
CA LEU A 321 -10.57 -3.59 21.20
C LEU A 321 -10.85 -2.19 21.74
N GLY A 322 -9.82 -1.50 22.25
CA GLY A 322 -9.93 -0.12 22.71
C GLY A 322 -10.32 0.85 21.61
N TRP A 323 -9.73 0.73 20.41
CA TRP A 323 -10.08 1.57 19.26
C TRP A 323 -11.47 1.26 18.74
N GLY A 324 -11.85 -0.02 18.67
CA GLY A 324 -13.17 -0.46 18.26
C GLY A 324 -14.26 0.07 19.20
N ALA A 325 -14.10 -0.13 20.50
CA ALA A 325 -15.01 0.40 21.51
C ALA A 325 -15.11 1.94 21.45
N ALA A 326 -13.97 2.63 21.40
CA ALA A 326 -13.96 4.09 21.34
C ALA A 326 -14.48 4.68 20.02
N SER A 327 -14.47 3.91 18.93
CA SER A 327 -15.06 4.27 17.65
C SER A 327 -16.58 4.06 17.71
N MET A 328 -17.05 2.91 18.20
CA MET A 328 -18.47 2.60 18.39
C MET A 328 -19.18 3.60 19.30
N ASP A 329 -18.58 3.97 20.42
CA ASP A 329 -19.16 4.90 21.40
C ASP A 329 -19.33 6.33 20.85
N LYS A 330 -18.61 6.67 19.77
CA LYS A 330 -18.62 8.02 19.18
C LYS A 330 -19.21 8.06 17.76
N SER A 331 -19.46 6.92 17.14
CA SER A 331 -20.13 6.81 15.84
C SER A 331 -21.64 6.79 16.03
N VAL A 332 -22.24 7.97 16.22
CA VAL A 332 -23.70 8.10 16.17
C VAL A 332 -24.14 8.02 14.70
N ASN A 333 -24.72 6.87 14.32
CA ASN A 333 -25.52 6.58 13.12
C ASN A 333 -24.88 6.00 11.83
N GLN A 334 -24.11 4.90 11.83
CA GLN A 334 -23.96 4.05 10.61
C GLN A 334 -23.81 2.52 10.91
N PRO A 335 -24.45 1.62 10.11
CA PRO A 335 -24.21 0.16 10.13
C PRO A 335 -23.29 -0.30 8.96
N PRO A 336 -22.70 -1.53 8.98
CA PRO A 336 -21.97 -2.24 10.03
C PRO A 336 -20.44 -2.01 9.96
N SER A 337 -19.73 -2.40 11.02
CA SER A 337 -18.28 -2.24 11.25
C SER A 337 -17.36 -2.98 10.25
N PRO A 338 -16.08 -2.56 10.11
CA PRO A 338 -15.09 -3.19 9.22
C PRO A 338 -14.86 -4.67 9.47
N THR A 339 -14.54 -5.40 8.40
CA THR A 339 -14.10 -6.80 8.49
C THR A 339 -12.61 -6.84 8.87
N LEU A 340 -12.28 -7.45 10.01
CA LEU A 340 -10.91 -7.64 10.48
C LEU A 340 -10.28 -8.87 9.81
N SER A 341 -9.20 -8.68 9.05
CA SER A 341 -8.42 -9.79 8.49
C SER A 341 -7.02 -9.82 9.09
N LEU A 342 -6.63 -10.94 9.69
CA LEU A 342 -5.28 -11.14 10.22
C LEU A 342 -4.38 -11.76 9.14
N SER A 343 -3.32 -11.06 8.74
CA SER A 343 -2.30 -11.61 7.84
C SER A 343 -1.00 -11.85 8.60
N SER A 344 -0.57 -13.11 8.72
CA SER A 344 0.73 -13.44 9.28
C SER A 344 1.79 -13.52 8.18
N THR A 345 2.69 -12.55 8.14
CA THR A 345 3.92 -12.59 7.33
C THR A 345 4.95 -13.47 8.02
N ARG A 346 4.85 -14.79 7.82
CA ARG A 346 6.02 -15.66 7.96
C ARG A 346 6.56 -15.96 6.56
N PRO A 347 7.84 -15.67 6.27
CA PRO A 347 8.61 -16.66 5.54
C PRO A 347 8.56 -17.91 6.43
N ARG A 348 7.93 -18.98 5.95
CA ARG A 348 8.09 -20.27 6.63
C ARG A 348 9.58 -20.58 6.58
N MET A 349 10.23 -20.56 7.75
CA MET A 349 11.58 -21.12 7.94
C MET A 349 11.61 -22.57 7.48
#